data_AF-A0A086P5X6-F1
#
_entry.id   AF-A0A086P5X6-F1
#
_cell.length_a   1.000
_cell.length_b   1.000
_cell.length_c   1.000
_cell.angle_alpha   90.00
_cell.angle_beta   90.00
_cell.angle_gamma   90.00
#
_symmetry.space_group_name_H-M   'P 1'
#
loop_
_entity.id
_entity.type
_entity.pdbx_description
1 polymer ?
#
loop_
_entity_poly.entity_id
_entity_poly.type
_entity_poly.pdbx_seq_one_letter_code
_entity_poly.pdbx_strand_id
1 'polypeptide(L)'
;MSPILETVSEFATEPPVLYRDEAVREIRDELLSCDAVLVWVNPLDISGDRSQLDPMLREVAGCGVVVSAHPDVIAKIGVKEVLYTTRSMEWGSDVDRYVDAEGLRARFPEHLAAGPRVLKPNYGNGGRGNVANLRLGRRSPDRAGIQAAISNSFATKLA
;
A
#
# COMPACT_ATOMS: atom_id res chain seq x y z
N MET A 1 -24.44 -0.59 13.16
CA MET A 1 -23.04 -0.44 13.57
C MET A 1 -22.19 -1.11 12.47
N SER A 2 -20.86 -1.08 12.46
CA SER A 2 -20.12 -1.85 11.42
C SER A 2 -20.40 -3.35 11.64
N PRO A 3 -20.72 -4.15 10.60
CA PRO A 3 -20.99 -5.59 10.78
C PRO A 3 -19.86 -6.33 11.50
N ILE A 4 -18.61 -5.87 11.31
CA ILE A 4 -17.44 -6.42 12.00
C ILE A 4 -17.52 -6.19 13.51
N LEU A 5 -17.92 -4.99 13.94
CA LEU A 5 -18.05 -4.70 15.37
C LEU A 5 -19.21 -5.46 15.99
N GLU A 6 -20.31 -5.62 15.26
CA GLU A 6 -21.45 -6.44 15.69
C GLU A 6 -21.00 -7.89 15.91
N THR A 7 -20.38 -8.52 14.92
CA THR A 7 -19.90 -9.90 15.03
C THR A 7 -18.81 -10.06 16.09
N VAL A 8 -17.81 -9.18 16.12
CA VAL A 8 -16.71 -9.27 17.09
C VAL A 8 -17.19 -9.08 18.52
N SER A 9 -18.20 -8.22 18.75
CA SER A 9 -18.76 -8.02 20.09
C SER A 9 -19.40 -9.28 20.70
N GLU A 10 -19.73 -10.30 19.89
CA GLU A 10 -20.29 -11.57 20.39
C GLU A 10 -19.23 -12.44 21.08
N PHE A 11 -17.95 -12.25 20.79
CA PHE A 11 -16.86 -13.09 21.30
C PHE A 11 -15.66 -12.30 21.86
N ALA A 12 -15.61 -10.99 21.67
CA ALA A 12 -14.60 -10.14 22.30
C ALA A 12 -14.89 -10.00 23.80
N THR A 13 -13.85 -10.17 24.61
CA THR A 13 -13.90 -9.94 26.06
C THR A 13 -13.77 -8.47 26.41
N GLU A 14 -13.05 -7.71 25.57
CA GLU A 14 -12.78 -6.28 25.76
C GLU A 14 -13.52 -5.41 24.73
N PRO A 15 -13.94 -4.20 25.10
CA PRO A 15 -14.57 -3.26 24.17
C PRO A 15 -13.57 -2.77 23.10
N PRO A 16 -14.05 -2.30 21.94
CA PRO A 16 -13.18 -1.75 20.91
C PRO A 16 -12.47 -0.48 21.40
N VAL A 17 -11.14 -0.46 21.23
CA VAL A 17 -10.29 0.68 21.60
C VAL A 17 -10.06 1.57 20.38
N LEU A 18 -10.29 2.88 20.53
CA LEU A 18 -9.95 3.86 19.51
C LEU A 18 -8.47 4.24 19.65
N TYR A 19 -7.67 3.87 18.66
CA TYR A 19 -6.24 4.20 18.64
C TYR A 19 -5.99 5.72 18.52
N ARG A 20 -5.11 6.23 19.37
CA ARG A 20 -4.55 7.58 19.34
C ARG A 20 -3.09 7.51 19.76
N ASP A 21 -2.23 8.21 19.03
CA ASP A 21 -0.79 8.25 19.28
C ASP A 21 -0.46 8.72 20.70
N GLU A 22 -1.21 9.68 21.23
CA GLU A 22 -1.00 10.22 22.59
C GLU A 22 -1.25 9.18 23.68
N ALA A 23 -2.07 8.16 23.40
CA ALA A 23 -2.44 7.09 24.33
C ALA A 23 -1.70 5.77 24.05
N VAL A 24 -0.67 5.77 23.20
CA VAL A 24 -0.01 4.54 22.71
C VAL A 24 0.46 3.61 23.85
N ARG A 25 0.91 4.16 24.98
CA ARG A 25 1.36 3.38 26.14
C ARG A 25 0.20 2.73 26.90
N GLU A 26 -0.87 3.48 27.13
CA GLU A 26 -2.07 2.99 27.81
C GLU A 26 -2.72 1.87 26.98
N ILE A 27 -2.86 2.11 25.68
CA ILE A 27 -3.39 1.12 24.74
C ILE A 27 -2.50 -0.12 24.72
N ARG A 28 -1.17 0.02 24.66
CA ARG A 28 -0.26 -1.13 24.72
C ARG A 28 -0.53 -1.99 25.96
N ASP A 29 -0.64 -1.38 27.14
CA ASP A 29 -0.84 -2.10 28.39
C ASP A 29 -2.18 -2.85 28.40
N GLU A 30 -3.24 -2.26 27.83
CA GLU A 30 -4.51 -2.96 27.59
C GLU A 30 -4.32 -4.17 26.65
N LEU A 31 -3.66 -3.97 25.50
CA LEU A 31 -3.46 -5.04 24.52
C LEU A 31 -2.63 -6.22 25.05
N LEU A 32 -1.70 -5.98 25.98
CA LEU A 32 -0.88 -7.02 26.62
C LEU A 32 -1.68 -7.94 27.55
N SER A 33 -2.90 -7.54 27.93
CA SER A 33 -3.81 -8.39 28.71
C SER A 33 -4.65 -9.33 27.86
N CYS A 34 -4.61 -9.18 26.53
CA CYS A 34 -5.40 -9.95 25.58
C CYS A 34 -4.63 -11.16 25.03
N ASP A 35 -5.34 -12.24 24.69
CA ASP A 35 -4.76 -13.35 23.93
C ASP A 35 -4.54 -13.00 22.45
N ALA A 36 -5.43 -12.16 21.90
CA ALA A 36 -5.42 -11.73 20.50
C ALA A 36 -5.99 -10.32 20.32
N VAL A 37 -5.50 -9.62 19.29
CA VAL A 37 -5.90 -8.26 18.94
C VAL A 37 -6.22 -8.20 17.45
N LEU A 38 -7.44 -7.74 17.13
CA LEU A 38 -7.86 -7.42 15.76
C LEU A 38 -7.62 -5.94 15.48
N VAL A 39 -6.66 -5.62 14.61
CA VAL A 39 -6.27 -4.25 14.29
C VAL A 39 -7.06 -3.77 13.07
N TRP A 40 -7.91 -2.76 13.26
CA TRP A 40 -8.70 -2.15 12.19
C TRP A 40 -8.38 -0.67 11.98
N VAL A 41 -7.10 -0.39 11.66
CA VAL A 41 -6.61 0.97 11.38
C VAL A 41 -6.23 1.07 9.91
N ASN A 42 -6.79 2.06 9.19
CA ASN A 42 -6.45 2.31 7.79
C ASN A 42 -4.96 2.71 7.66
N PRO A 43 -4.12 1.88 7.04
CA PRO A 43 -2.68 2.14 7.01
C PRO A 43 -2.26 3.25 6.03
N LEU A 44 -3.16 3.73 5.18
CA LEU A 44 -2.85 4.58 4.03
C LEU A 44 -3.68 5.88 4.01
N ASP A 45 -4.16 6.33 5.17
CA ASP A 45 -4.82 7.64 5.30
C ASP A 45 -3.81 8.79 5.17
N ILE A 46 -4.28 10.02 4.87
CA ILE A 46 -3.46 11.23 4.68
C ILE A 46 -2.65 11.59 5.93
N SER A 47 -3.10 11.20 7.12
CA SER A 47 -2.30 11.33 8.35
C SER A 47 -1.18 10.30 8.45
N GLY A 48 -1.31 9.13 7.79
CA GLY A 48 -0.26 8.20 7.34
C GLY A 48 0.78 7.68 8.34
N ASP A 49 0.81 8.19 9.56
CA ASP A 49 1.89 7.97 10.50
C ASP A 49 1.59 6.74 11.36
N ARG A 50 2.16 5.61 10.95
CA ARG A 50 2.18 4.38 11.76
C ARG A 50 3.50 4.20 12.51
N SER A 51 4.32 5.25 12.61
CA SER A 51 5.62 5.18 13.27
C SER A 51 5.51 4.88 14.77
N GLN A 52 4.35 5.17 15.39
CA GLN A 52 4.06 4.80 16.78
C GLN A 52 3.27 3.49 16.87
N LEU A 53 2.23 3.35 16.04
CA LEU A 53 1.36 2.18 16.04
C LEU A 53 2.13 0.88 15.74
N ASP A 54 2.93 0.86 14.68
CA ASP A 54 3.56 -0.38 14.23
C ASP A 54 4.63 -0.89 15.21
N PRO A 55 5.52 -0.07 15.80
CA PRO A 55 6.42 -0.53 16.86
C PRO A 55 5.68 -1.06 18.09
N MET A 56 4.62 -0.38 18.53
CA MET A 56 3.82 -0.84 19.67
C MET A 56 3.18 -2.21 19.38
N LEU A 57 2.58 -2.39 18.19
CA LEU A 57 2.00 -3.67 17.79
C LEU A 57 3.06 -4.78 17.64
N ARG A 58 4.29 -4.45 17.24
CA ARG A 58 5.41 -5.41 17.23
C ARG A 58 5.82 -5.82 18.63
N GLU A 59 5.86 -4.88 19.57
CA GLU A 59 6.14 -5.15 20.98
C GLU A 59 5.08 -6.11 21.56
N VAL A 60 3.80 -5.78 21.38
CA VAL A 60 2.66 -6.61 21.80
C VAL A 60 2.75 -8.02 21.21
N ALA A 61 3.02 -8.15 19.91
CA ALA A 61 3.21 -9.45 19.26
C ALA A 61 4.43 -10.21 19.82
N GLY A 62 5.53 -9.50 20.11
CA GLY A 62 6.74 -10.05 20.71
C GLY A 62 6.53 -10.58 22.13
N CYS A 63 5.51 -10.09 22.84
CA CYS A 63 5.10 -10.60 24.15
C CYS A 63 4.17 -11.82 24.09
N GLY A 64 3.85 -12.33 22.89
CA GLY A 64 3.06 -13.56 22.70
C GLY A 64 1.58 -13.32 22.35
N VAL A 65 1.12 -12.07 22.27
CA VAL A 65 -0.25 -11.73 21.85
C VAL A 65 -0.40 -11.92 20.34
N VAL A 66 -1.49 -12.53 19.89
CA VAL A 66 -1.76 -12.69 18.45
C VAL A 66 -2.26 -11.38 17.86
N VAL A 67 -1.45 -10.69 17.07
CA VAL A 67 -1.84 -9.44 16.38
C VAL A 67 -2.27 -9.71 14.95
N SER A 68 -3.53 -9.40 14.61
CA SER A 68 -4.11 -9.62 13.29
C SER A 68 -4.45 -8.31 12.56
N ALA A 69 -3.81 -7.97 11.42
CA ALA A 69 -2.64 -8.63 10.86
C ALA A 69 -1.35 -8.07 11.49
N HIS A 70 -0.32 -8.91 11.61
CA HIS A 70 0.97 -8.48 12.14
C HIS A 70 1.52 -7.29 11.32
N PRO A 71 2.09 -6.24 11.96
CA PRO A 71 2.55 -5.02 11.28
C PRO A 71 3.55 -5.30 10.13
N ASP A 72 4.42 -6.31 10.27
CA ASP A 72 5.35 -6.67 9.18
C ASP A 72 4.68 -7.34 7.98
N VAL A 73 3.53 -7.98 8.18
CA VAL A 73 2.70 -8.48 7.07
C VAL A 73 2.08 -7.28 6.37
N ILE A 74 1.48 -6.35 7.13
CA ILE A 74 0.89 -5.11 6.57
C ILE A 74 1.93 -4.30 5.80
N ALA A 75 3.17 -4.18 6.29
CA ALA A 75 4.24 -3.50 5.59
C ALA A 75 4.57 -4.12 4.23
N LYS A 76 4.44 -5.45 4.10
CA LYS A 76 4.68 -6.18 2.85
C LYS A 76 3.48 -6.09 1.89
N ILE A 77 2.26 -6.31 2.39
CA ILE A 77 1.05 -6.42 1.54
C ILE A 77 0.33 -5.09 1.32
N GLY A 78 0.62 -4.07 2.13
CA GLY A 78 0.03 -2.74 2.06
C GLY A 78 0.62 -1.84 0.96
N VAL A 79 1.60 -2.34 0.21
CA VAL A 79 2.28 -1.63 -0.88
C VAL A 79 2.15 -2.40 -2.19
N LYS A 80 2.16 -1.71 -3.33
CA LYS A 80 1.99 -2.35 -4.65
C LYS A 80 3.20 -3.14 -5.10
N GLU A 81 4.36 -2.96 -4.46
CA GLU A 81 5.55 -3.79 -4.66
C GLU A 81 5.27 -5.27 -4.44
N VAL A 82 4.29 -5.62 -3.60
CA VAL A 82 3.85 -7.02 -3.44
C VAL A 82 3.51 -7.64 -4.78
N LEU A 83 2.82 -6.92 -5.67
CA LEU A 83 2.43 -7.39 -7.02
C LEU A 83 3.65 -7.71 -7.89
N TYR A 84 4.73 -6.94 -7.72
CA TYR A 84 5.99 -7.23 -8.41
C TYR A 84 6.65 -8.46 -7.80
N THR A 85 6.78 -8.52 -6.46
CA THR A 85 7.47 -9.64 -5.79
C THR A 85 6.78 -10.98 -5.98
N THR A 86 5.45 -10.99 -6.19
CA THR A 86 4.66 -12.21 -6.42
C THR A 86 4.33 -12.45 -7.90
N ARG A 87 4.90 -11.67 -8.83
CA ARG A 87 4.54 -11.73 -10.27
C ARG A 87 4.78 -13.08 -10.93
N SER A 88 5.67 -13.90 -10.39
CA SER A 88 6.00 -15.24 -10.92
C SER A 88 5.11 -16.35 -10.36
N MET A 89 4.19 -16.05 -9.45
CA MET A 89 3.22 -17.03 -8.96
C MET A 89 2.16 -17.32 -10.03
N GLU A 90 1.45 -18.44 -9.92
CA GLU A 90 0.43 -18.85 -10.91
C GLU A 90 -0.69 -17.82 -11.12
N TRP A 91 -0.98 -17.03 -10.10
CA TRP A 91 -1.96 -15.93 -10.12
C TRP A 91 -1.31 -14.54 -10.29
N GLY A 92 -0.01 -14.50 -10.62
CA GLY A 92 0.73 -13.27 -10.89
C GLY A 92 0.21 -12.51 -12.11
N SER A 93 0.74 -11.31 -12.33
CA SER A 93 0.37 -10.46 -13.47
C SER A 93 1.60 -9.81 -14.11
N ASP A 94 1.45 -9.34 -15.36
CA ASP A 94 2.48 -8.57 -16.07
C ASP A 94 2.73 -7.23 -15.36
N VAL A 95 3.70 -7.23 -14.45
CA VAL A 95 4.05 -6.11 -13.58
C VAL A 95 5.55 -5.91 -13.62
N ASP A 96 5.96 -4.67 -13.90
CA ASP A 96 7.34 -4.21 -13.73
C ASP A 96 7.41 -3.12 -12.65
N ARG A 97 8.59 -2.98 -12.05
CA ARG A 97 8.88 -2.00 -10.99
C ARG A 97 9.92 -1.00 -11.47
N TYR A 98 9.67 0.27 -11.17
CA TYR A 98 10.61 1.37 -11.39
C TYR A 98 10.97 1.97 -10.04
N VAL A 99 12.26 1.89 -9.69
CA VAL A 99 12.78 2.41 -8.41
C VAL A 99 12.90 3.94 -8.47
N ASP A 100 13.26 4.46 -9.63
CA ASP A 100 13.50 5.87 -9.87
C ASP A 100 13.02 6.31 -11.26
N ALA A 101 13.13 7.62 -11.51
CA ALA A 101 12.74 8.22 -12.77
C ALA A 101 13.66 7.82 -13.94
N GLU A 102 14.90 7.42 -13.69
CA GLU A 102 15.83 6.99 -14.75
C GLU A 102 15.42 5.62 -15.29
N GLY A 103 15.22 4.65 -14.41
CA GLY A 103 14.73 3.31 -14.74
C GLY A 103 13.36 3.35 -15.41
N LEU A 104 12.48 4.26 -14.98
CA LEU A 104 11.21 4.50 -15.66
C LEU A 104 11.44 4.98 -17.10
N ARG A 105 12.26 6.01 -17.32
CA ARG A 105 12.54 6.53 -18.68
C ARG A 105 13.21 5.49 -19.58
N ALA A 106 14.07 4.65 -19.02
CA ALA A 106 14.81 3.65 -19.78
C ALA A 106 13.92 2.51 -20.29
N ARG A 107 13.01 2.00 -19.45
CA ARG A 107 12.26 0.76 -19.74
C ARG A 107 10.78 0.97 -20.08
N PHE A 108 10.13 1.97 -19.49
CA PHE A 108 8.69 2.20 -19.70
C PHE A 108 8.29 2.44 -21.18
N PRO A 109 9.10 3.14 -22.02
CA PRO A 109 8.79 3.29 -23.44
C PRO A 109 8.55 1.97 -24.17
N GLU A 110 9.37 0.95 -23.91
CA GLU A 110 9.29 -0.35 -24.56
C GLU A 110 8.02 -1.10 -24.12
N HIS A 111 7.73 -1.08 -22.82
CA HIS A 111 6.49 -1.64 -22.27
C HIS A 111 5.23 -0.97 -22.83
N LEU A 112 5.26 0.36 -23.00
CA LEU A 112 4.15 1.12 -23.56
C LEU A 112 3.97 0.88 -25.07
N ALA A 113 5.07 0.62 -25.80
CA ALA A 113 5.03 0.23 -27.20
C ALA A 113 4.40 -1.16 -27.41
N ALA A 114 4.58 -2.07 -26.46
CA ALA A 114 3.95 -3.40 -26.47
C ALA A 114 2.44 -3.36 -26.18
N GLY A 115 1.91 -2.26 -25.62
CA GLY A 115 0.47 -2.07 -25.44
C GLY A 115 0.12 -1.10 -24.30
N PRO A 116 -1.19 -0.90 -24.03
CA PRO A 116 -1.64 -0.08 -22.92
C PRO A 116 -1.00 -0.47 -21.58
N ARG A 117 -0.65 0.52 -20.76
CA ARG A 117 -0.07 0.31 -19.43
C ARG A 117 -0.74 1.18 -18.39
N VAL A 118 -0.76 0.69 -17.14
CA VAL A 118 -1.22 1.46 -15.98
C VAL A 118 -0.04 1.70 -15.07
N LEU A 119 0.30 2.97 -14.84
CA LEU A 119 1.33 3.37 -13.89
C LEU A 119 0.68 3.75 -12.56
N LYS A 120 1.23 3.24 -11.45
CA LYS A 120 0.73 3.52 -10.09
C LYS A 120 1.92 3.76 -9.15
N PRO A 121 1.81 4.68 -8.19
CA PRO A 121 2.78 4.79 -7.10
C PRO A 121 2.73 3.55 -6.20
N ASN A 122 3.87 3.21 -5.59
CA ASN A 122 3.99 2.06 -4.70
C ASN A 122 3.00 2.14 -3.53
N TYR A 123 2.92 3.31 -2.90
CA TYR A 123 1.98 3.63 -1.82
C TYR A 123 0.70 4.28 -2.35
N GLY A 124 -0.44 4.01 -1.71
CA GLY A 124 -1.73 4.67 -1.99
C GLY A 124 -2.90 3.70 -2.10
N ASN A 125 -4.07 4.15 -1.61
CA ASN A 125 -5.32 3.39 -1.53
C ASN A 125 -6.48 4.14 -2.22
N GLY A 126 -7.57 3.43 -2.58
CA GLY A 126 -8.82 4.04 -3.04
C GLY A 126 -8.71 4.82 -4.36
N GLY A 127 -7.75 4.46 -5.22
CA GLY A 127 -7.47 5.20 -6.46
C GLY A 127 -6.80 6.56 -6.27
N ARG A 128 -6.46 6.93 -5.03
CA ARG A 128 -5.72 8.15 -4.70
C ARG A 128 -4.22 7.94 -4.95
N GLY A 129 -3.56 8.98 -5.47
CA GLY A 129 -2.14 8.93 -5.85
C GLY A 129 -1.96 8.50 -7.31
N ASN A 130 -1.84 9.48 -8.20
CA ASN A 130 -1.22 9.41 -9.54
C ASN A 130 -1.37 8.08 -10.31
N VAL A 131 -2.59 7.57 -10.45
CA VAL A 131 -2.88 6.46 -11.36
C VAL A 131 -3.00 7.03 -12.77
N ALA A 132 -2.20 6.52 -13.71
CA ALA A 132 -2.24 6.94 -15.11
C ALA A 132 -2.43 5.73 -16.04
N ASN A 133 -3.51 5.74 -16.82
CA ASN A 133 -3.71 4.82 -17.94
C ASN A 133 -3.05 5.45 -19.17
N LEU A 134 -2.04 4.78 -19.71
CA LEU A 134 -1.16 5.29 -20.77
C LEU A 134 -1.30 4.41 -22.01
N ARG A 135 -1.47 5.05 -23.17
CA ARG A 135 -1.59 4.43 -24.48
C ARG A 135 -0.85 5.29 -25.50
N LEU A 136 -0.18 4.66 -26.48
CA LEU A 136 0.33 5.41 -27.62
C LEU A 136 -0.83 5.83 -28.53
N GLY A 137 -0.81 7.09 -28.98
CA GLY A 137 -1.76 7.58 -29.98
C GLY A 137 -1.56 6.88 -31.32
N ARG A 138 -2.59 6.90 -32.18
CA ARG A 138 -2.59 6.25 -33.51
C ARG A 138 -1.56 6.79 -34.53
N ARG A 139 -0.72 7.75 -34.17
CA ARG A 139 0.44 8.15 -35.00
C ARG A 139 1.64 7.37 -34.49
N SER A 140 2.23 6.52 -35.33
CA SER A 140 3.45 5.78 -35.04
C SER A 140 4.50 6.73 -34.46
N PRO A 141 4.80 6.67 -33.16
CA PRO A 141 5.88 7.46 -32.62
C PRO A 141 7.14 6.65 -32.83
N ASP A 142 8.12 7.27 -33.49
CA ASP A 142 9.49 6.86 -33.29
C ASP A 142 9.85 6.93 -31.79
N ARG A 143 10.97 6.32 -31.40
CA ARG A 143 11.44 6.27 -30.01
C ARG A 143 11.48 7.67 -29.35
N ALA A 144 11.72 8.71 -30.15
CA ALA A 144 11.73 10.10 -29.72
C ALA A 144 10.33 10.62 -29.31
N GLY A 145 9.28 10.28 -30.06
CA GLY A 145 7.90 10.64 -29.73
C GLY A 145 7.41 10.04 -28.41
N ILE A 146 7.84 8.81 -28.07
CA ILE A 146 7.50 8.15 -26.81
C ILE A 146 8.18 8.87 -25.64
N GLN A 147 9.46 9.23 -25.79
CA GLN A 147 10.25 9.89 -24.75
C GLN A 147 9.77 11.32 -24.46
N ALA A 148 9.27 12.03 -25.48
CA ALA A 148 8.65 13.35 -25.33
C ALA A 148 7.27 13.28 -24.61
N ALA A 149 6.43 12.28 -24.94
CA ALA A 149 5.12 12.12 -24.31
C ALA A 149 5.24 11.76 -22.82
N ILE A 150 6.21 10.91 -22.46
CA ILE A 150 6.54 10.61 -21.07
C ILE A 150 6.98 11.90 -20.36
N SER A 151 7.96 12.62 -20.89
CA SER A 151 8.47 13.85 -20.28
C SER A 151 7.38 14.91 -20.05
N ASN A 152 6.48 15.11 -21.02
CA ASN A 152 5.38 16.08 -20.89
C ASN A 152 4.30 15.66 -19.91
N SER A 153 3.93 14.37 -19.85
CA SER A 153 2.88 13.89 -18.95
C SER A 153 3.33 13.89 -17.47
N PHE A 154 4.63 13.87 -17.21
CA PHE A 154 5.21 14.05 -15.86
C PHE A 154 5.33 15.53 -15.47
N ALA A 155 5.65 16.42 -16.41
CA ALA A 155 5.73 17.86 -16.14
C ALA A 155 4.38 18.50 -15.76
N THR A 156 3.25 17.96 -16.26
CA THR A 156 1.90 18.50 -15.96
C THR A 156 1.22 17.91 -14.72
N LYS A 157 1.80 16.88 -14.08
CA LYS A 157 1.21 16.23 -12.88
C LYS A 157 2.05 16.35 -11.61
N LEU A 158 3.21 17.02 -11.68
CA LEU A 158 4.10 17.31 -10.55
C LEU A 158 4.17 18.82 -10.23
N ALA A 159 3.28 19.63 -10.80
CA ALA A 159 3.07 21.04 -10.47
C ALA A 159 1.77 21.20 -9.67
#